data_AF-A0A968UVY9-F1
#
_entry.id   AF-A0A968UVY9-F1
#
_cell.length_a   1.000
_cell.length_b   1.000
_cell.length_c   1.000
_cell.angle_alpha   90.00
_cell.angle_beta   90.00
_cell.angle_gamma   90.00
#
_symmetry.space_group_name_H-M   'P 1'
#
loop_
_entity.id
_entity.type
_entity.pdbx_description
1 polymer ?
#
loop_
_entity_poly.entity_id
_entity_poly.type
_entity_poly.pdbx_seq_one_letter_code
_entity_poly.pdbx_strand_id
1 'polypeptide(L)'
;MLLSLQLAAQDLPLVDYKYILEQVKVNIEQGEVIALRDASLLLDKPYIRKDVLALIQRHTLFTSREIEISETTTSKIFLAFFYEHQAQFKFHHLLQAFYITPLEDRSVPYSLGNAVNDEAIDFTMRLQQHIQRLNQDIEAGDLESAYTQIQRIGELEMEEGYLFLLEVLEKQPFRKLRGNTNLYQVICQTLAKYRSLTAAKVILRLSEDKILSKKFVDVQLTKLTNLKVDTFNLKSP
;
A
#
# COMPACT_ATOMS: atom_id res chain seq x y z
N MET A 1 -29.14 -14.57 -16.94
CA MET A 1 -27.74 -14.74 -16.50
C MET A 1 -27.46 -16.17 -16.00
N LEU A 2 -28.09 -17.20 -16.58
CA LEU A 2 -27.94 -18.60 -16.15
C LEU A 2 -27.26 -19.50 -17.20
N LEU A 3 -27.01 -19.00 -18.42
CA LEU A 3 -26.41 -19.80 -19.49
C LEU A 3 -24.87 -19.89 -19.42
N SER A 4 -24.20 -18.93 -18.79
CA SER A 4 -22.73 -18.88 -18.74
C SER A 4 -22.11 -19.80 -17.67
N LEU A 5 -22.87 -20.24 -16.66
CA LEU A 5 -22.39 -21.13 -15.59
C LEU A 5 -22.46 -22.62 -15.95
N GLN A 6 -23.23 -22.99 -16.98
CA GLN A 6 -23.40 -24.39 -17.38
C GLN A 6 -22.28 -24.90 -18.31
N LEU A 7 -21.43 -24.00 -18.82
CA LEU A 7 -20.29 -24.32 -19.70
C LEU A 7 -19.00 -24.68 -18.96
N ALA A 8 -18.90 -24.46 -17.64
CA ALA A 8 -17.67 -24.74 -16.88
C ALA A 8 -17.43 -26.24 -16.61
N ALA A 9 -18.40 -27.10 -16.95
CA ALA A 9 -18.37 -28.55 -16.69
C ALA A 9 -17.93 -29.40 -17.90
N GLN A 10 -17.54 -28.79 -19.03
CA GLN A 10 -17.07 -29.51 -20.21
C GLN A 10 -15.72 -28.95 -20.64
N ASP A 11 -14.69 -29.80 -20.62
CA ASP A 11 -13.36 -29.52 -21.16
C ASP A 11 -13.48 -29.18 -22.66
N LEU A 12 -13.51 -27.89 -23.00
CA LEU A 12 -13.32 -27.29 -24.34
C LEU A 12 -13.18 -25.75 -24.20
N PRO A 13 -12.61 -25.07 -25.22
CA PRO A 13 -11.29 -24.41 -25.21
C PRO A 13 -11.20 -23.08 -24.44
N LEU A 14 -10.00 -22.76 -23.95
CA LEU A 14 -9.52 -21.42 -23.55
C LEU A 14 -10.51 -20.56 -22.75
N VAL A 15 -11.08 -21.12 -21.69
CA VAL A 15 -11.76 -20.32 -20.68
C VAL A 15 -10.73 -19.37 -20.05
N ASP A 16 -10.92 -18.05 -20.25
CA ASP A 16 -10.07 -17.03 -19.61
C ASP A 16 -10.43 -16.96 -18.13
N TYR A 17 -9.85 -17.88 -17.37
CA TYR A 17 -10.02 -17.98 -15.94
C TYR A 17 -9.56 -16.71 -15.19
N LYS A 18 -8.69 -15.88 -15.78
CA LYS A 18 -8.29 -14.60 -15.18
C LYS A 18 -9.41 -13.57 -15.31
N TYR A 19 -10.04 -13.48 -16.49
CA TYR A 19 -11.19 -12.62 -16.68
C TYR A 19 -12.34 -12.99 -15.73
N ILE A 20 -12.62 -14.29 -15.58
CA ILE A 20 -13.65 -14.77 -14.64
C ILE A 20 -13.28 -14.41 -13.20
N LEU A 21 -12.01 -14.57 -12.81
CA LEU A 21 -11.54 -14.24 -11.47
C LEU A 21 -11.69 -12.75 -11.13
N GLU A 22 -11.38 -11.86 -12.07
CA GLU A 22 -11.57 -10.42 -11.89
C GLU A 22 -13.06 -10.07 -11.72
N GLN A 23 -13.95 -10.69 -12.49
CA GLN A 23 -15.38 -10.46 -12.34
C GLN A 23 -15.89 -10.93 -10.97
N VAL A 24 -15.44 -12.11 -10.52
CA VAL A 24 -15.77 -12.65 -9.20
C VAL A 24 -15.25 -11.74 -8.09
N LYS A 25 -14.04 -11.20 -8.23
CA LYS A 25 -13.45 -10.27 -7.28
C LYS A 25 -14.27 -8.99 -7.12
N VAL A 26 -14.68 -8.36 -8.23
CA VAL A 26 -15.53 -7.17 -8.18
C VAL A 26 -16.83 -7.44 -7.42
N ASN A 27 -17.46 -8.59 -7.67
CA ASN A 27 -18.70 -8.97 -6.99
C ASN A 27 -18.48 -9.27 -5.49
N ILE A 28 -17.34 -9.85 -5.12
CA ILE A 28 -16.93 -10.05 -3.72
C ILE A 28 -16.76 -8.71 -3.00
N GLU A 29 -16.10 -7.73 -3.63
CA GLU A 29 -15.88 -6.39 -3.08
C GLU A 29 -17.19 -5.62 -2.89
N GLN A 30 -18.22 -5.94 -3.68
CA GLN A 30 -19.56 -5.39 -3.56
C GLN A 30 -20.42 -6.08 -2.48
N GLY A 31 -19.93 -7.17 -1.88
CA GLY A 31 -20.65 -7.91 -0.86
C GLY A 31 -21.64 -8.94 -1.40
N GLU A 32 -21.51 -9.36 -2.65
CA GLU A 32 -22.33 -10.43 -3.20
C GLU A 32 -21.89 -11.79 -2.64
N VAL A 33 -22.67 -12.34 -1.70
CA VAL A 33 -22.37 -13.65 -1.07
C VAL A 33 -22.22 -14.77 -2.10
N ILE A 34 -23.00 -14.73 -3.19
CA ILE A 34 -22.93 -15.71 -4.28
C ILE A 34 -21.55 -15.70 -4.96
N ALA A 35 -20.85 -14.56 -4.98
CA ALA A 35 -19.52 -14.49 -5.57
C ALA A 35 -18.47 -15.30 -4.78
N LEU A 36 -18.65 -15.52 -3.48
CA LEU A 36 -17.80 -16.46 -2.72
C LEU A 36 -17.97 -17.91 -3.17
N ARG A 37 -19.21 -18.32 -3.46
CA ARG A 37 -19.49 -19.63 -4.06
C ARG A 37 -18.79 -19.74 -5.41
N ASP A 38 -18.92 -18.71 -6.24
CA ASP A 38 -18.33 -18.72 -7.58
C ASP A 38 -16.80 -18.73 -7.55
N ALA A 39 -16.19 -18.00 -6.61
CA ALA A 39 -14.75 -18.09 -6.33
C ALA A 39 -14.34 -19.51 -5.94
N SER A 40 -15.13 -20.18 -5.09
CA SER A 40 -14.80 -21.53 -4.63
C SER A 40 -14.79 -22.58 -5.74
N LEU A 41 -15.56 -22.38 -6.83
CA LEU A 41 -15.54 -23.27 -8.01
C LEU A 41 -14.20 -23.21 -8.76
N LEU A 42 -13.45 -22.13 -8.57
CA LEU A 42 -12.16 -21.91 -9.20
C LEU A 42 -10.99 -22.51 -8.41
N LEU A 43 -11.21 -22.94 -7.16
CA LEU A 43 -10.15 -23.50 -6.30
C LEU A 43 -9.51 -24.75 -6.93
N ASP A 44 -10.27 -25.57 -7.63
CA ASP A 44 -9.77 -26.82 -8.21
C ASP A 44 -9.02 -26.59 -9.54
N LYS A 45 -8.87 -25.34 -9.98
CA LYS A 45 -8.10 -24.97 -11.18
C LYS A 45 -6.64 -24.65 -10.82
N PRO A 46 -5.67 -25.53 -11.12
CA PRO A 46 -4.30 -25.41 -10.59
C PRO A 46 -3.59 -24.11 -11.00
N TYR A 47 -3.89 -23.56 -12.18
CA TYR A 47 -3.25 -22.36 -12.71
C TYR A 47 -3.63 -21.06 -11.98
N ILE A 48 -4.82 -20.99 -11.40
CA ILE A 48 -5.33 -19.80 -10.70
C ILE A 48 -5.64 -20.06 -9.22
N ARG A 49 -5.44 -21.30 -8.75
CA ARG A 49 -5.75 -21.73 -7.38
C ARG A 49 -5.15 -20.80 -6.33
N LYS A 50 -3.89 -20.40 -6.51
CA LYS A 50 -3.19 -19.52 -5.55
C LYS A 50 -3.87 -18.15 -5.45
N ASP A 51 -4.25 -17.59 -6.58
CA ASP A 51 -4.91 -16.28 -6.65
C ASP A 51 -6.33 -16.34 -6.07
N VAL A 52 -7.07 -17.42 -6.36
CA VAL A 52 -8.39 -17.69 -5.80
C VAL A 52 -8.32 -17.87 -4.28
N LEU A 53 -7.35 -18.63 -3.78
CA LEU A 53 -7.19 -18.88 -2.36
C LEU A 53 -6.81 -17.59 -1.61
N ALA A 54 -5.92 -16.78 -2.18
CA ALA A 54 -5.58 -15.46 -1.65
C ALA A 54 -6.80 -14.52 -1.65
N LEU A 55 -7.62 -14.55 -2.71
CA LEU A 55 -8.85 -13.77 -2.80
C LEU A 55 -9.83 -14.17 -1.69
N ILE A 56 -10.10 -15.46 -1.54
CA ILE A 56 -11.02 -15.97 -0.50
C ILE A 56 -10.48 -15.63 0.89
N GLN A 57 -9.19 -15.84 1.17
CA GLN A 57 -8.59 -15.49 2.47
C GLN A 57 -8.66 -14.00 2.77
N ARG A 58 -8.44 -13.14 1.78
CA ARG A 58 -8.48 -11.68 1.96
C ARG A 58 -9.88 -11.17 2.27
N HIS A 59 -10.89 -11.76 1.65
CA HIS A 59 -12.28 -11.29 1.72
C HIS A 59 -13.16 -12.15 2.64
N THR A 60 -12.57 -13.03 3.44
CA THR A 60 -13.30 -13.78 4.44
C THR A 60 -12.59 -13.72 5.77
N LEU A 61 -13.37 -13.56 6.82
CA LEU A 61 -12.91 -13.61 8.18
C LEU A 61 -13.60 -14.83 8.77
N PHE A 62 -13.20 -16.05 8.43
CA PHE A 62 -13.72 -17.24 9.13
C PHE A 62 -12.74 -17.68 10.21
N THR A 63 -13.27 -18.17 11.32
CA THR A 63 -12.48 -18.77 12.39
C THR A 63 -12.09 -20.19 11.99
N SER A 64 -10.99 -20.71 12.55
CA SER A 64 -10.57 -22.10 12.33
C SER A 64 -11.60 -23.14 12.80
N ARG A 65 -12.57 -22.74 13.64
CA ARG A 65 -13.69 -23.59 14.05
C ARG A 65 -14.81 -23.64 13.00
N GLU A 66 -14.92 -22.61 12.17
CA GLU A 66 -15.90 -22.53 11.08
C GLU A 66 -15.34 -23.22 9.84
N ILE A 67 -14.22 -22.73 9.32
CA ILE A 67 -13.49 -23.34 8.20
C ILE A 67 -12.03 -22.88 8.23
N GLU A 68 -11.11 -23.83 8.03
CA GLU A 68 -9.71 -23.53 7.82
C GLU A 68 -9.45 -23.36 6.32
N ILE A 69 -9.24 -22.12 5.88
CA ILE A 69 -8.89 -21.81 4.49
C ILE A 69 -7.37 -21.93 4.33
N SER A 70 -6.92 -23.05 3.77
CA SER A 70 -5.51 -23.36 3.56
C SER A 70 -5.30 -24.03 2.20
N GLU A 71 -4.06 -24.39 1.88
CA GLU A 71 -3.71 -25.06 0.62
C GLU A 71 -4.44 -26.40 0.41
N THR A 72 -4.98 -27.00 1.47
CA THR A 72 -5.76 -28.25 1.40
C THR A 72 -7.25 -28.02 1.11
N THR A 73 -7.73 -26.78 1.18
CA THR A 73 -9.14 -26.44 0.92
C THR A 73 -9.47 -26.65 -0.55
N THR A 74 -10.37 -27.58 -0.84
CA THR A 74 -10.87 -27.86 -2.20
C THR A 74 -12.19 -27.15 -2.45
N SER A 75 -12.60 -27.05 -3.72
CA SER A 75 -13.92 -26.50 -4.06
C SER A 75 -15.04 -27.20 -3.30
N LYS A 76 -14.98 -28.54 -3.23
CA LYS A 76 -15.96 -29.35 -2.52
C LYS A 76 -16.08 -29.01 -1.03
N ILE A 77 -14.93 -28.84 -0.35
CA ILE A 77 -14.90 -28.50 1.09
C ILE A 77 -15.54 -27.13 1.32
N PHE A 78 -15.14 -26.13 0.52
CA PHE A 78 -15.66 -24.79 0.67
C PHE A 78 -17.14 -24.68 0.31
N LEU A 79 -17.59 -25.36 -0.75
CA LEU A 79 -19.00 -25.37 -1.14
C LEU A 79 -19.89 -26.01 -0.08
N ALA A 80 -19.44 -27.10 0.56
CA ALA A 80 -20.18 -27.73 1.65
C ALA A 80 -20.40 -26.73 2.79
N PHE A 81 -19.34 -26.06 3.23
CA PHE A 81 -19.39 -24.99 4.22
C PHE A 81 -20.31 -23.83 3.78
N PHE A 82 -20.19 -23.39 2.53
CA PHE A 82 -20.99 -22.29 1.98
C PHE A 82 -22.49 -22.58 2.08
N TYR A 83 -22.93 -23.77 1.66
CA TYR A 83 -24.36 -24.12 1.69
C TYR A 83 -24.86 -24.39 3.11
N GLU A 84 -24.01 -24.92 4.00
CA GLU A 84 -24.37 -25.12 5.40
C GLU A 84 -24.63 -23.79 6.13
N HIS A 85 -23.86 -22.76 5.81
CA HIS A 85 -23.90 -21.47 6.52
C HIS A 85 -24.46 -20.32 5.70
N GLN A 86 -25.00 -20.54 4.50
CA GLN A 86 -25.37 -19.50 3.53
C GLN A 86 -26.19 -18.35 4.14
N ALA A 87 -27.17 -18.67 4.98
CA ALA A 87 -28.06 -17.68 5.60
C ALA A 87 -27.38 -16.83 6.70
N GLN A 88 -26.20 -17.23 7.16
CA GLN A 88 -25.48 -16.62 8.27
C GLN A 88 -24.36 -15.68 7.79
N PHE A 89 -24.01 -15.71 6.50
CA PHE A 89 -23.01 -14.81 5.93
C PHE A 89 -23.45 -13.36 6.07
N LYS A 90 -22.59 -12.56 6.67
CA LYS A 90 -22.70 -11.11 6.74
C LYS A 90 -21.52 -10.50 6.01
N PHE A 91 -21.71 -9.33 5.42
CA PHE A 91 -20.66 -8.58 4.75
C PHE A 91 -20.35 -7.31 5.53
N HIS A 92 -19.06 -7.03 5.74
CA HIS A 92 -18.61 -5.80 6.38
C HIS A 92 -18.04 -4.84 5.32
N HIS A 93 -18.76 -3.76 5.02
CA HIS A 93 -18.37 -2.83 3.95
C HIS A 93 -16.98 -2.21 4.13
N LEU A 94 -16.60 -1.83 5.36
CA LEU A 94 -15.27 -1.23 5.59
C LEU A 94 -14.11 -2.21 5.44
N LEU A 95 -14.32 -3.48 5.81
CA LEU A 95 -13.29 -4.51 5.72
C LEU A 95 -13.34 -5.24 4.37
N GLN A 96 -14.40 -4.99 3.59
CA GLN A 96 -14.71 -5.69 2.36
C GLN A 96 -14.65 -7.21 2.53
N ALA A 97 -15.15 -7.71 3.66
CA ALA A 97 -14.98 -9.11 4.04
C ALA A 97 -16.27 -9.72 4.57
N PHE A 98 -16.43 -11.02 4.30
CA PHE A 98 -17.52 -11.83 4.80
C PHE A 98 -17.19 -12.51 6.12
N TYR A 99 -18.19 -12.63 6.97
CA TYR A 99 -18.06 -13.31 8.27
C TYR A 99 -19.38 -13.99 8.65
N ILE A 100 -19.29 -15.00 9.52
CA ILE A 100 -20.45 -15.64 10.15
C ILE A 100 -20.48 -15.22 11.62
N THR A 101 -19.42 -15.56 12.37
CA THR A 101 -19.26 -15.08 13.75
C THR A 101 -18.96 -13.58 13.77
N PRO A 102 -19.74 -12.75 14.50
CA PRO A 102 -19.46 -11.33 14.69
C PRO A 102 -18.02 -11.10 15.16
N LEU A 103 -17.44 -9.94 14.82
CA LEU A 103 -16.04 -9.68 15.13
C LEU A 103 -15.83 -9.53 16.64
N GLU A 104 -16.84 -9.04 17.35
CA GLU A 104 -16.88 -8.80 18.79
C GLU A 104 -16.86 -10.11 19.59
N ASP A 105 -17.44 -11.18 19.03
CA ASP A 105 -17.55 -12.49 19.67
C ASP A 105 -16.34 -13.40 19.42
N ARG A 106 -15.35 -12.92 18.67
CA ARG A 106 -14.14 -13.69 18.38
C ARG A 106 -13.18 -13.59 19.54
N SER A 107 -12.97 -14.73 20.19
CA SER A 107 -11.80 -14.95 21.05
C SER A 107 -10.55 -14.97 20.17
N VAL A 108 -10.00 -13.80 19.85
CA VAL A 108 -8.68 -13.70 19.24
C VAL A 108 -7.68 -14.24 20.27
N PRO A 109 -6.92 -15.32 19.98
CA PRO A 109 -5.81 -15.70 20.83
C PRO A 109 -4.79 -14.56 20.78
N TYR A 110 -4.87 -13.67 21.76
CA TYR A 110 -3.83 -12.70 22.00
C TYR A 110 -2.77 -13.43 22.82
N SER A 111 -1.68 -13.80 22.17
CA SER A 111 -0.45 -14.04 22.90
C SER A 111 0.06 -12.66 23.32
N LEU A 112 0.20 -12.42 24.62
CA LEU A 112 1.22 -11.49 25.11
C LEU A 112 2.59 -12.10 24.76
N GLY A 113 2.92 -12.13 23.47
CA GLY A 113 4.30 -12.23 23.06
C GLY A 113 4.98 -10.96 23.54
N ASN A 114 6.19 -11.06 24.08
CA ASN A 114 7.03 -9.89 24.28
C ASN A 114 6.97 -9.07 22.99
N ALA A 115 6.54 -7.82 23.11
CA ALA A 115 6.15 -6.98 21.99
C ALA A 115 7.26 -6.92 20.93
N VAL A 116 7.08 -7.66 19.83
CA VAL A 116 7.90 -7.47 18.63
C VAL A 116 7.33 -6.32 17.77
N ASN A 117 6.28 -5.61 18.21
CA ASN A 117 5.67 -4.53 17.43
C ASN A 117 5.24 -3.28 18.23
N ASP A 118 5.74 -3.04 19.44
CA ASP A 118 5.55 -1.70 20.06
C ASP A 118 6.33 -0.64 19.28
N GLU A 119 7.54 -0.95 18.82
CA GLU A 119 8.36 0.00 18.08
C GLU A 119 7.77 0.34 16.70
N ALA A 120 7.33 -0.63 15.90
CA ALA A 120 6.79 -0.36 14.56
C ALA A 120 5.46 0.42 14.59
N ILE A 121 4.58 0.11 15.56
CA ILE A 121 3.34 0.85 15.79
C ILE A 121 3.66 2.27 16.30
N ASP A 122 4.61 2.40 17.24
CA ASP A 122 5.06 3.69 17.76
C ASP A 122 5.73 4.55 16.67
N PHE A 123 6.59 3.97 15.82
CA PHE A 123 7.20 4.66 14.68
C PHE A 123 6.17 5.16 13.67
N THR A 124 5.16 4.34 13.35
CA THR A 124 4.07 4.75 12.45
C THR A 124 3.24 5.88 13.06
N MET A 125 2.91 5.80 14.36
CA MET A 125 2.19 6.85 15.07
C MET A 125 3.02 8.14 15.17
N ARG A 126 4.31 8.05 15.48
CA ARG A 126 5.24 9.19 15.51
C ARG A 126 5.36 9.83 14.14
N LEU A 127 5.49 9.04 13.08
CA LEU A 127 5.54 9.53 11.71
C LEU A 127 4.29 10.36 11.38
N GLN A 128 3.10 9.82 11.66
CA GLN A 128 1.84 10.54 11.42
C GLN A 128 1.75 11.84 12.24
N GLN A 129 2.20 11.83 13.49
CA GLN A 129 2.26 13.05 14.31
C GLN A 129 3.21 14.11 13.72
N HIS A 130 4.39 13.70 13.24
CA HIS A 130 5.33 14.62 12.61
C HIS A 130 4.80 15.17 11.28
N ILE A 131 4.13 14.35 10.48
CA ILE A 131 3.46 14.78 9.24
C ILE A 131 2.39 15.83 9.54
N GLN A 132 1.51 15.57 10.52
CA GLN A 132 0.46 16.51 10.91
C GLN A 132 1.03 17.84 11.41
N ARG A 133 2.05 17.79 12.28
CA ARG A 133 2.73 18.99 12.78
C ARG A 133 3.43 19.76 11.66
N LEU A 134 4.11 19.07 10.74
CA LEU A 134 4.74 19.73 9.60
C LEU A 134 3.73 20.51 8.75
N ASN A 135 2.57 19.90 8.48
CA ASN A 135 1.50 20.59 7.74
C ASN A 135 1.01 21.84 8.49
N GLN A 136 0.80 21.74 9.80
CA GLN A 136 0.41 22.87 10.64
C GLN A 136 1.49 23.97 10.66
N ASP A 137 2.75 23.61 10.83
CA ASP A 137 3.88 24.55 10.86
C ASP A 137 4.01 25.30 9.54
N ILE A 138 3.81 24.61 8.41
CA ILE A 138 3.82 25.21 7.08
C ILE A 138 2.62 26.11 6.85
N GLU A 139 1.43 25.74 7.34
CA GLU A 139 0.24 26.59 7.28
C GLU A 139 0.41 27.85 8.13
N ALA A 140 1.04 27.73 9.30
CA ALA A 140 1.35 28.83 10.22
C ALA A 140 2.54 29.70 9.75
N GLY A 141 3.34 29.23 8.81
CA GLY A 141 4.56 29.90 8.35
C GLY A 141 5.73 29.78 9.32
N ASP A 142 5.68 28.86 10.28
CA ASP A 142 6.77 28.56 11.20
C ASP A 142 7.78 27.60 10.55
N LEU A 143 8.78 28.19 9.92
CA LEU A 143 9.76 27.48 9.12
C LEU A 143 10.76 26.70 9.99
N GLU A 144 11.11 27.22 11.17
CA GLU A 144 12.03 26.58 12.12
C GLU A 144 11.45 25.26 12.65
N SER A 145 10.17 25.30 13.04
CA SER A 145 9.43 24.10 13.46
C SER A 145 9.28 23.11 12.30
N ALA A 146 8.99 23.60 11.09
CA ALA A 146 8.90 22.77 9.88
C ALA A 146 10.23 22.03 9.58
N TYR A 147 11.39 22.69 9.69
CA TYR A 147 12.69 22.02 9.54
C TYR A 147 12.85 20.85 10.51
N THR A 148 12.50 21.11 11.77
CA THR A 148 12.61 20.11 12.83
C THR A 148 11.74 18.90 12.54
N GLN A 149 10.51 19.08 12.06
CA GLN A 149 9.66 17.93 11.72
C GLN A 149 10.19 17.16 10.51
N ILE A 150 10.74 17.82 9.48
CA ILE A 150 11.31 17.13 8.31
C ILE A 150 12.52 16.27 8.70
N GLN A 151 13.37 16.77 9.59
CA GLN A 151 14.50 15.99 10.10
C GLN A 151 14.01 14.77 10.89
N ARG A 152 13.04 14.97 11.79
CA ARG A 152 12.43 13.88 12.56
C ARG A 152 11.78 12.82 11.67
N ILE A 153 11.05 13.23 10.62
CA ILE A 153 10.50 12.28 9.62
C ILE A 153 11.62 11.46 8.98
N GLY A 154 12.75 12.11 8.64
CA GLY A 154 13.92 11.46 8.07
C GLY A 154 14.72 10.58 9.02
N GLU A 155 14.64 10.80 10.33
CA GLU A 155 15.30 9.99 11.36
C GLU A 155 14.57 8.68 11.64
N LEU A 156 13.27 8.61 11.32
CA LEU A 156 12.49 7.37 11.47
C LEU A 156 12.85 6.32 10.42
N GLU A 157 13.58 6.69 9.37
CA GLU A 157 14.03 5.79 8.29
C GLU A 157 12.91 4.99 7.58
N MET A 158 11.66 5.45 7.69
CA MET A 158 10.48 4.79 7.10
C MET A 158 10.25 5.17 5.63
N GLU A 159 9.77 4.22 4.82
CA GLU A 159 9.47 4.44 3.40
C GLU A 159 8.28 5.40 3.20
N GLU A 160 7.29 5.35 4.08
CA GLU A 160 6.11 6.23 4.05
C GLU A 160 6.49 7.70 4.27
N GLY A 161 7.44 7.95 5.17
CA GLY A 161 7.98 9.30 5.40
C GLY A 161 8.72 9.82 4.18
N TYR A 162 9.46 8.95 3.50
CA TYR A 162 10.12 9.26 2.24
C TYR A 162 9.12 9.61 1.12
N LEU A 163 8.08 8.78 0.94
CA LEU A 163 7.04 9.01 -0.08
C LEU A 163 6.28 10.31 0.18
N PHE A 164 5.96 10.58 1.44
CA PHE A 164 5.34 11.84 1.84
C PHE A 164 6.22 13.05 1.52
N LEU A 165 7.52 13.01 1.83
CA LEU A 165 8.45 14.10 1.51
C LEU A 165 8.61 14.32 -0.01
N LEU A 166 8.59 13.26 -0.82
CA LEU A 166 8.51 13.39 -2.29
C LEU A 166 7.23 14.09 -2.72
N GLU A 167 6.10 13.65 -2.17
CA GLU A 167 4.80 14.22 -2.47
C GLU A 167 4.73 15.71 -2.07
N VAL A 168 5.36 16.11 -0.97
CA VAL A 168 5.50 17.51 -0.55
C VAL A 168 6.25 18.34 -1.62
N LEU A 169 7.28 17.77 -2.25
CA LEU A 169 8.03 18.45 -3.32
C LEU A 169 7.24 18.53 -4.63
N GLU A 170 6.37 17.56 -4.90
CA GLU A 170 5.59 17.48 -6.15
C GLU A 170 4.25 18.21 -6.09
N LYS A 171 3.58 18.22 -4.93
CA LYS A 171 2.22 18.78 -4.78
C LYS A 171 2.23 20.30 -4.65
N GLN A 172 1.19 20.90 -5.24
CA GLN A 172 0.95 22.36 -5.26
C GLN A 172 0.66 23.09 -3.93
N PRO A 173 0.15 22.49 -2.83
CA PRO A 173 -0.16 23.25 -1.61
C PRO A 173 1.09 23.88 -0.98
N PHE A 174 2.26 23.32 -1.24
CA PHE A 174 3.56 23.85 -0.83
C PHE A 174 4.09 24.97 -1.74
N ARG A 175 3.28 25.50 -2.68
CA ARG A 175 3.62 26.72 -3.41
C ARG A 175 3.80 27.93 -2.50
N LYS A 176 3.22 27.95 -1.29
CA LYS A 176 3.52 28.97 -0.26
C LYS A 176 4.97 28.93 0.23
N LEU A 177 5.66 27.79 0.03
CA LEU A 177 7.09 27.64 0.29
C LEU A 177 7.96 28.09 -0.89
N ARG A 178 7.39 28.45 -2.05
CA ARG A 178 8.17 28.95 -3.19
C ARG A 178 8.89 30.24 -2.77
N GLY A 179 10.21 30.15 -2.68
CA GLY A 179 11.09 31.22 -2.20
C GLY A 179 11.93 30.80 -1.00
N ASN A 180 11.53 29.74 -0.27
CA ASN A 180 12.30 29.24 0.86
C ASN A 180 13.19 28.06 0.46
N THR A 181 14.26 28.38 -0.27
CA THR A 181 15.27 27.45 -0.76
C THR A 181 15.80 26.51 0.34
N ASN A 182 15.84 26.95 1.59
CA ASN A 182 16.35 26.17 2.70
C ASN A 182 15.44 24.96 3.03
N LEU A 183 14.12 25.11 2.97
CA LEU A 183 13.17 23.99 3.17
C LEU A 183 13.34 22.90 2.12
N TYR A 184 13.46 23.31 0.85
CA TYR A 184 13.77 22.40 -0.24
C TYR A 184 15.11 21.68 -0.01
N GLN A 185 16.15 22.41 0.46
CA GLN A 185 17.44 21.80 0.76
C GLN A 185 17.36 20.74 1.85
N VAL A 186 16.64 21.01 2.94
CA VAL A 186 16.52 20.05 4.05
C VAL A 186 15.75 18.81 3.61
N ILE A 187 14.66 18.96 2.86
CA ILE A 187 13.93 17.82 2.30
C ILE A 187 14.85 17.01 1.36
N CYS A 188 15.59 17.66 0.46
CA CYS A 188 16.51 16.97 -0.44
C CYS A 188 17.66 16.26 0.30
N GLN A 189 18.18 16.83 1.40
CA GLN A 189 19.18 16.17 2.25
C GLN A 189 18.61 14.93 2.92
N THR A 190 17.37 15.00 3.40
CA THR A 190 16.67 13.87 4.00
C THR A 190 16.42 12.77 2.95
N LEU A 191 15.92 13.15 1.76
CA LEU A 191 15.71 12.22 0.65
C LEU A 191 17.01 11.61 0.13
N ALA A 192 18.14 12.30 0.21
CA ALA A 192 19.44 11.81 -0.23
C ALA A 192 19.94 10.58 0.56
N LYS A 193 19.37 10.31 1.74
CA LYS A 193 19.61 9.09 2.50
C LYS A 193 18.98 7.85 1.84
N TYR A 194 17.95 8.03 1.02
CA TYR A 194 17.20 6.96 0.39
C TYR A 194 17.55 6.86 -1.09
N ARG A 195 18.20 5.76 -1.49
CA ARG A 195 18.63 5.53 -2.87
C ARG A 195 17.43 5.27 -3.79
N SER A 196 16.87 6.33 -4.36
CA SER A 196 15.74 6.24 -5.26
C SER A 196 15.90 7.13 -6.49
N LEU A 197 15.61 6.53 -7.66
CA LEU A 197 15.61 7.22 -8.95
C LEU A 197 14.60 8.37 -8.97
N THR A 198 13.48 8.23 -8.26
CA THR A 198 12.44 9.26 -8.17
C THR A 198 12.96 10.49 -7.42
N ALA A 199 13.63 10.31 -6.28
CA ALA A 199 14.29 11.41 -5.58
C ALA A 199 15.34 12.10 -6.45
N ALA A 200 16.17 11.35 -7.17
CA ALA A 200 17.17 11.92 -8.07
C ALA A 200 16.51 12.79 -9.17
N LYS A 201 15.42 12.32 -9.79
CA LYS A 201 14.66 13.06 -10.80
C LYS A 201 14.03 14.34 -10.23
N VAL A 202 13.46 14.28 -9.03
CA VAL A 202 12.85 15.45 -8.37
C VAL A 202 13.93 16.49 -8.03
N ILE A 203 15.07 16.08 -7.47
CA ILE A 203 16.18 16.99 -7.16
C ILE A 203 16.73 17.66 -8.43
N LEU A 204 16.87 16.91 -9.53
CA LEU A 204 17.28 17.47 -10.82
C LEU A 204 16.28 18.51 -11.34
N ARG A 205 14.97 18.21 -11.29
CA ARG A 205 13.93 19.16 -11.70
C ARG A 205 13.97 20.45 -10.88
N LEU A 206 14.18 20.36 -9.56
CA LEU A 206 14.31 21.55 -8.69
C LEU A 206 15.56 22.40 -9.02
N SER A 207 16.60 21.79 -9.59
CA SER A 207 17.76 22.48 -10.14
C SER A 207 17.44 23.21 -11.46
N GLU A 208 16.72 22.54 -12.36
CA GLU A 208 16.26 23.10 -13.64
C GLU A 208 15.34 24.30 -13.42
N ASP A 209 14.45 24.21 -12.43
CA ASP A 209 13.55 25.30 -12.00
C ASP A 209 14.26 26.44 -11.25
N LYS A 210 15.60 26.38 -11.09
CA LYS A 210 16.44 27.36 -10.37
C LYS A 210 16.06 27.58 -8.90
N ILE A 211 15.35 26.63 -8.29
CA ILE A 211 14.98 26.68 -6.87
C ILE A 211 16.18 26.32 -6.00
N LEU A 212 16.99 25.35 -6.45
CA LEU A 212 18.21 24.88 -5.79
C LEU A 212 19.46 25.26 -6.58
N SER A 213 20.59 25.47 -5.88
CA SER A 213 21.86 25.73 -6.55
C SER A 213 22.46 24.44 -7.11
N LYS A 214 23.09 24.52 -8.29
CA LYS A 214 23.75 23.38 -8.94
C LYS A 214 24.76 22.69 -8.01
N LYS A 215 25.57 23.48 -7.30
CA LYS A 215 26.55 23.00 -6.32
C LYS A 215 25.92 22.14 -5.21
N PHE A 216 24.73 22.51 -4.75
CA PHE A 216 24.02 21.74 -3.73
C PHE A 216 23.46 20.43 -4.31
N VAL A 217 22.85 20.50 -5.49
CA VAL A 217 22.26 19.37 -6.19
C VAL A 217 23.30 18.30 -6.51
N ASP A 218 24.47 18.69 -7.00
CA ASP A 218 25.58 17.77 -7.29
C ASP A 218 25.98 16.95 -6.06
N VAL A 219 26.07 17.58 -4.88
CA VAL A 219 26.40 16.90 -3.61
C VAL A 219 25.33 15.85 -3.25
N GLN A 220 24.04 16.17 -3.41
CA GLN A 220 22.97 15.22 -3.08
C GLN A 220 22.87 14.09 -4.10
N LEU A 221 23.06 14.36 -5.39
CA LEU A 221 23.06 13.33 -6.43
C LEU A 221 24.24 12.38 -6.28
N THR A 222 25.42 12.87 -5.89
CA THR A 222 26.56 12.01 -5.58
C THR A 222 26.27 11.10 -4.40
N LYS A 223 25.60 11.58 -3.35
CA LYS A 223 25.17 10.75 -2.21
C LYS A 223 24.15 9.68 -2.64
N LEU A 224 23.23 10.02 -3.54
CA LEU A 224 22.19 9.11 -4.03
C LEU A 224 22.72 8.03 -4.98
N THR A 225 23.65 8.39 -5.86
CA THR A 225 24.07 7.54 -6.98
C THR A 225 25.44 6.89 -6.76
N ASN A 226 26.19 7.29 -5.73
CA ASN A 226 27.61 7.00 -5.56
C ASN A 226 28.49 7.39 -6.77
N LEU A 227 27.97 8.21 -7.70
CA LEU A 227 28.69 8.72 -8.84
C LEU A 227 29.05 10.18 -8.55
N LYS A 228 30.35 10.49 -8.59
CA LYS A 228 30.77 11.89 -8.69
C LYS A 228 30.38 12.37 -10.08
N VAL A 229 29.38 13.23 -10.13
CA VAL A 229 29.07 13.95 -11.36
C VAL A 229 30.09 15.07 -11.45
N ASP A 230 31.27 14.74 -11.97
CA ASP A 230 32.25 15.78 -12.30
C ASP A 230 31.63 16.66 -13.38
N THR A 231 31.42 17.92 -13.00
CA THR A 231 30.87 19.04 -13.77
C THR A 231 30.96 18.82 -15.29
N PHE A 232 29.85 18.45 -15.92
CA PHE A 232 29.73 18.66 -17.36
C PHE A 232 29.71 20.17 -17.60
N ASN A 233 30.88 20.66 -17.98
CA ASN A 233 31.14 21.96 -18.56
C ASN A 233 30.19 22.11 -19.76
N LEU A 234 29.02 22.71 -19.56
CA LEU A 234 28.25 23.29 -20.65
C LEU A 234 29.00 24.52 -21.11
N LYS A 235 30.06 24.31 -21.90
CA LYS A 235 30.48 25.31 -22.87
C LYS A 235 29.36 25.39 -23.91
N SER A 236 28.57 26.45 -23.83
CA SER A 236 28.07 27.14 -25.03
C SER A 236 29.08 28.27 -25.31
N PRO A 237 29.35 28.66 -26.57
CA PRO A 237 28.55 28.49 -27.78
C PRO A 237 29.01 27.38 -28.74
#